data_AF-A0A842SCB4-F1
#
_entry.id   AF-A0A842SCB4-F1
#
_cell.length_a   1.000
_cell.length_b   1.000
_cell.length_c   1.000
_cell.angle_alpha   90.00
_cell.angle_beta   90.00
_cell.angle_gamma   90.00
#
_symmetry.space_group_name_H-M   'P 1'
#
loop_
_entity.id
_entity.type
_entity.pdbx_description
1 polymer ?
#
loop_
_entity_poly.entity_id
_entity_poly.type
_entity_poly.pdbx_seq_one_letter_code
_entity_poly.pdbx_strand_id
1 'polypeptide(L)' 'MKDMVMNLHKIAESNSLSTERQTIIQLLEDHNSLSLRQIQEETKLAEDIIFKIISDMILFKITSTGRFALR' A
#
# COMPACT_ATOMS: atom_id res chain seq x y z
N MET A 1 -8.14 28.73 0.59
CA MET A 1 -8.14 28.07 1.92
C MET A 1 -8.69 26.64 1.89
N LYS A 2 -9.67 26.31 1.04
CA LYS A 2 -10.24 24.95 0.94
C LYS A 2 -9.22 23.89 0.48
N ASP A 3 -8.30 24.26 -0.42
CA ASP A 3 -7.29 23.34 -0.96
C ASP A 3 -6.19 22.97 0.04
N MET A 4 -5.86 23.89 0.96
CA MET A 4 -4.82 23.69 1.97
C MET A 4 -5.23 22.67 3.03
N VAL A 5 -6.53 22.66 3.38
CA VAL A 5 -7.10 21.69 4.33
C VAL A 5 -7.19 20.29 3.72
N MET A 6 -7.53 20.16 2.42
CA MET A 6 -7.53 18.87 1.74
C MET A 6 -6.13 18.24 1.65
N ASN A 7 -5.10 19.06 1.39
CA ASN A 7 -3.72 18.58 1.37
C ASN A 7 -3.26 18.12 2.77
N LEU A 8 -3.61 18.84 3.84
CA LEU A 8 -3.29 18.42 5.21
C LEU A 8 -3.98 17.10 5.58
N HIS A 9 -5.23 16.89 5.15
CA HIS A 9 -5.95 15.64 5.42
C HIS A 9 -5.31 14.45 4.70
N LYS A 10 -4.93 14.61 3.42
CA LYS A 10 -4.17 13.60 2.66
C LYS A 10 -2.80 13.30 3.26
N ILE A 11 -2.11 14.31 3.78
CA ILE A 11 -0.81 14.14 4.46
C ILE A 11 -1.00 13.40 5.79
N ALA A 12 -2.02 13.74 6.56
CA ALA A 12 -2.34 13.05 7.82
C ALA A 12 -2.72 11.59 7.58
N GLU A 13 -3.54 11.29 6.56
CA GLU A 13 -3.86 9.91 6.18
C GLU A 13 -2.63 9.14 5.68
N SER A 14 -1.79 9.77 4.85
CA SER A 14 -0.54 9.17 4.37
C SER A 14 0.46 8.90 5.49
N ASN A 15 0.50 9.76 6.52
CA ASN A 15 1.27 9.52 7.74
C ASN A 15 0.65 8.42 8.61
N SER A 16 -0.68 8.35 8.69
CA SER A 16 -1.38 7.35 9.49
C SER A 16 -1.15 5.91 9.01
N LEU A 17 -0.88 5.73 7.72
CA LEU A 17 -0.59 4.43 7.09
C LEU A 17 0.89 4.24 6.74
N SER A 18 1.78 5.07 7.29
CA SER A 18 3.20 5.05 6.93
C SER A 18 3.88 3.74 7.32
N THR A 19 3.58 3.22 8.52
CA THR A 19 4.11 1.95 9.03
C THR A 19 3.64 0.75 8.20
N GLU A 20 2.35 0.72 7.90
CA GLU A 20 1.71 -0.31 7.10
C GLU A 20 2.27 -0.31 5.67
N ARG A 21 2.47 0.89 5.10
CA ARG A 21 3.09 1.05 3.78
C ARG A 21 4.51 0.50 3.76
N GLN A 22 5.34 0.87 4.74
CA GLN A 22 6.71 0.37 4.84
C GLN A 22 6.73 -1.17 5.00
N THR A 23 5.79 -1.71 5.77
CA THR A 23 5.66 -3.16 5.95
C THR A 23 5.34 -3.88 4.64
N ILE A 24 4.39 -3.36 3.85
CA ILE A 24 4.04 -3.93 2.54
C ILE A 24 5.20 -3.77 1.55
N ILE A 25 5.92 -2.64 1.57
CA ILE A 25 7.10 -2.42 0.72
C ILE A 25 8.16 -3.49 1.04
N GLN A 26 8.58 -3.61 2.31
CA GLN A 26 9.58 -4.59 2.73
C GLN A 26 9.18 -6.01 2.33
N LEU A 27 7.92 -6.37 2.55
CA LEU A 27 7.40 -7.68 2.20
C LEU A 27 7.49 -7.95 0.68
N LEU A 28 7.21 -6.94 -0.15
CA LEU A 28 7.31 -7.10 -1.61
C LEU A 28 8.74 -7.03 -2.13
N GLU A 29 9.68 -6.39 -1.41
CA GLU A 29 11.12 -6.47 -1.68
C GLU A 29 11.63 -7.90 -1.44
N ASP A 30 11.21 -8.54 -0.35
CA ASP A 30 11.68 -9.88 0.03
C ASP A 30 11.12 -10.99 -0.90
N HIS A 31 9.89 -10.81 -1.40
CA HIS A 31 9.16 -11.85 -2.14
C HIS A 31 8.98 -11.61 -3.64
N ASN A 32 9.46 -10.47 -4.19
CA ASN A 32 9.25 -9.97 -5.56
C ASN A 32 7.79 -9.67 -5.95
N SER A 33 6.85 -10.58 -5.67
CA SER A 33 5.42 -10.38 -5.90
C SER A 33 4.55 -11.27 -5.00
N LEU A 34 3.42 -10.74 -4.53
CA LEU A 34 2.48 -11.45 -3.66
C LEU A 34 1.03 -11.25 -4.10
N SER A 35 0.17 -12.24 -3.84
CA SER A 35 -1.28 -12.03 -3.97
C SER A 35 -1.80 -11.20 -2.80
N LEU A 36 -2.99 -10.61 -2.94
CA LEU A 36 -3.65 -9.86 -1.86
C LEU A 36 -3.75 -10.69 -0.58
N ARG A 37 -4.15 -11.95 -0.72
CA ARG A 37 -4.27 -12.91 0.40
C ARG A 37 -2.94 -13.14 1.10
N GLN A 38 -1.85 -13.29 0.35
CA GLN A 38 -0.52 -13.47 0.95
C GLN A 38 -0.06 -12.22 1.70
N ILE A 39 -0.30 -11.03 1.14
CA ILE A 39 0.00 -9.77 1.84
C ILE A 39 -0.82 -9.67 3.13
N GLN A 40 -2.09 -10.05 3.09
CA GLN A 40 -2.97 -10.05 4.26
C GLN A 40 -2.52 -11.05 5.33
N GLU A 41 -2.12 -12.27 4.96
CA GLU A 41 -1.65 -13.29 5.88
C GLU A 41 -0.34 -12.88 6.58
N GLU A 42 0.60 -12.29 5.83
CA GLU A 42 1.91 -11.88 6.36
C GLU A 42 1.84 -10.58 7.18
N THR A 43 1.11 -9.58 6.69
CA THR A 43 1.04 -8.26 7.36
C THR A 43 -0.03 -8.20 8.45
N LYS A 44 -1.00 -9.13 8.45
CA LYS A 44 -2.19 -9.13 9.30
C LYS A 44 -3.04 -7.85 9.17
N LEU A 45 -2.86 -7.10 8.09
CA LEU A 45 -3.61 -5.88 7.83
C LEU A 45 -4.99 -6.19 7.27
N ALA A 46 -5.93 -5.29 7.49
CA ALA A 46 -7.25 -5.38 6.88
C ALA A 46 -7.17 -5.11 5.37
N GLU A 47 -8.04 -5.77 4.61
CA GLU A 47 -8.05 -5.71 3.14
C GLU A 47 -8.19 -4.27 2.62
N ASP A 48 -9.03 -3.45 3.27
CA ASP A 48 -9.25 -2.05 2.91
C ASP A 48 -7.99 -1.19 3.08
N ILE A 49 -7.19 -1.46 4.12
CA ILE A 49 -5.91 -0.79 4.36
C ILE A 49 -4.90 -1.17 3.30
N ILE A 50 -4.80 -2.47 2.98
CA ILE A 50 -3.90 -2.96 1.94
C ILE A 50 -4.27 -2.31 0.60
N PHE A 51 -5.55 -2.26 0.24
CA PHE A 51 -6.01 -1.58 -0.98
C PHE A 51 -5.68 -0.08 -1.01
N LYS A 52 -5.87 0.64 0.10
CA LYS A 52 -5.49 2.05 0.19
C LYS A 52 -4.00 2.27 -0.06
N ILE A 53 -3.15 1.31 0.31
CA ILE A 53 -1.71 1.40 0.11
C ILE A 53 -1.30 0.99 -1.31
N ILE A 54 -1.70 -0.19 -1.77
CA ILE A 54 -1.30 -0.75 -3.07
C ILE A 54 -1.97 -0.04 -4.26
N SER A 55 -3.01 0.76 -4.00
CA SER A 55 -3.61 1.64 -5.02
C SER A 55 -2.71 2.82 -5.39
N ASP A 56 -1.62 3.06 -4.66
CA ASP A 56 -0.55 3.95 -5.09
C ASP A 56 0.22 3.35 -6.29
N MET A 57 -0.30 3.63 -7.48
CA MET A 57 0.25 3.16 -8.74
C MET A 57 1.64 3.72 -9.07
N ILE A 58 2.19 4.65 -8.27
CA ILE A 58 3.57 5.13 -8.43
C ILE A 58 4.55 4.09 -7.87
N LEU A 59 4.22 3.49 -6.72
CA LEU A 59 5.09 2.55 -6.02
C LEU A 59 4.78 1.10 -6.38
N PHE A 60 3.51 0.78 -6.62
CA PHE A 60 3.06 -0.59 -6.83
C PHE A 60 2.60 -0.81 -8.28
N LYS A 61 2.73 -2.06 -8.74
CA LYS A 61 2.18 -2.56 -9.99
C LYS A 61 1.44 -3.88 -9.77
N ILE A 62 0.47 -4.13 -10.64
CA ILE A 62 -0.20 -5.42 -10.75
C ILE A 62 0.44 -6.16 -11.93
N THR A 63 0.99 -7.34 -11.67
CA THR A 63 1.56 -8.23 -12.68
C THR A 63 0.46 -8.81 -13.59
N SER A 64 0.84 -9.35 -14.75
CA SER A 64 -0.09 -10.04 -15.66
C SER A 64 -0.83 -11.23 -15.00
N THR A 65 -0.29 -11.77 -13.92
CA THR A 65 -0.90 -12.86 -13.13
C THR A 65 -1.84 -12.37 -12.01
N GLY A 66 -2.09 -11.06 -11.90
CA GLY A 66 -2.95 -10.48 -10.86
C GLY A 66 -2.29 -10.38 -9.47
N ARG A 67 -0.96 -10.50 -9.40
CA ARG A 67 -0.16 -10.34 -8.17
C ARG A 67 0.36 -8.92 -8.04
N PHE A 68 0.50 -8.42 -6.81
CA PHE A 68 1.08 -7.12 -6.51
C PHE A 68 2.60 -7.22 -6.40
N ALA A 69 3.30 -6.22 -6.92
CA ALA A 69 4.75 -6.10 -6.87
C ALA A 69 5.14 -4.62 -6.75
N LEU A 70 6.37 -4.36 -6.34
CA LEU A 70 6.96 -3.02 -6.46
C LEU A 70 7.29 -2.71 -7.92
N ARG A 71 7.23 -1.44 -8.30
CA ARG A 71 7.53 -1.00 -9.66
C ARG A 71 8.97 -1.25 -10.07
#